data_AF-A0A1I3KJR1-F1
#
_entry.id   AF-A0A1I3KJR1-F1
#
_cell.length_a   1.000
_cell.length_b   1.000
_cell.length_c   1.000
_cell.angle_alpha   90.00
_cell.angle_beta   90.00
_cell.angle_gamma   90.00
#
_symmetry.space_group_name_H-M   'P 1'
#
loop_
_entity.id
_entity.type
_entity.pdbx_description
1 polymer ?
#
loop_
_entity_poly.entity_id
_entity_poly.type
_entity_poly.pdbx_seq_one_letter_code
_entity_poly.pdbx_strand_id
1 'polypeptide(L)'
;MANDDSRETDTPVRQDASTPADTSAPLDDTESIRAALETLERLTDAMLERLHDPSAEIGGKPRSQETHREARRRCREIRAETSQLGLLLYGPEATIPYRPGDSSEWPEIDE
;
A
#
# COMPACT_ATOMS: atom_id res chain seq x y z
N MET A 1 29.89 -55.35 -5.63
CA MET A 1 29.53 -53.91 -5.58
C MET A 1 28.92 -53.53 -6.90
N ALA A 2 27.62 -53.23 -6.91
CA ALA A 2 26.91 -52.40 -7.88
C ALA A 2 25.51 -52.18 -7.29
N ASN A 3 25.33 -51.04 -6.61
CA ASN A 3 24.01 -50.59 -6.18
C ASN A 3 23.35 -49.94 -7.39
N ASP A 4 22.19 -50.45 -7.79
CA ASP A 4 21.27 -49.79 -8.72
C ASP A 4 20.14 -49.20 -7.88
N ASP A 5 20.19 -47.88 -7.68
CA ASP A 5 19.17 -47.09 -6.98
C ASP A 5 18.51 -46.18 -8.03
N SER A 6 17.63 -46.78 -8.84
CA SER A 6 16.80 -46.07 -9.81
C SER A 6 15.50 -45.63 -9.13
N ARG A 7 15.53 -44.48 -8.45
CA ARG A 7 14.33 -43.81 -7.91
C ARG A 7 13.64 -43.03 -9.03
N GLU A 8 12.58 -43.61 -9.58
CA GLU A 8 11.64 -42.93 -10.48
C GLU A 8 10.82 -41.92 -9.67
N THR A 9 10.97 -40.63 -9.97
CA THR A 9 10.16 -39.56 -9.39
C THR A 9 8.84 -39.45 -10.12
N ASP A 10 7.78 -39.97 -9.50
CA ASP A 10 6.39 -39.76 -9.90
C ASP A 10 5.99 -38.30 -9.63
N THR A 11 5.88 -37.50 -10.69
CA THR A 11 5.45 -36.10 -10.60
C THR A 11 3.93 -36.01 -10.76
N PRO A 12 3.18 -35.41 -9.82
CA PRO A 12 1.75 -35.26 -9.97
C PRO A 12 1.42 -34.16 -10.99
N VAL A 13 0.67 -34.53 -12.02
CA VAL A 13 -0.05 -33.65 -12.96
C VAL A 13 -0.89 -32.65 -12.15
N ARG A 14 -0.56 -31.36 -12.26
CA ARG A 14 -1.45 -30.29 -11.77
C ARG A 14 -2.51 -30.04 -12.83
N GLN A 15 -3.75 -30.32 -12.44
CA GLN A 15 -4.96 -30.10 -13.21
C GLN A 15 -5.13 -28.61 -13.51
N ASP A 16 -5.37 -28.30 -14.79
CA ASP A 16 -5.92 -27.03 -15.26
C ASP A 16 -7.31 -26.85 -14.64
N ALA A 17 -7.40 -25.95 -13.65
CA ALA A 17 -8.67 -25.46 -13.15
C ALA A 17 -8.79 -24.00 -13.58
N SER A 18 -9.52 -23.80 -14.68
CA SER A 18 -9.95 -22.50 -15.19
C SER A 18 -10.60 -21.66 -14.09
N THR A 19 -9.98 -20.53 -13.76
CA THR A 19 -10.55 -19.50 -12.88
C THR A 19 -11.69 -18.77 -13.62
N PRO A 20 -12.84 -18.50 -12.97
CA PRO A 20 -13.96 -17.83 -13.63
C PRO A 20 -13.67 -16.35 -13.87
N ALA A 21 -14.18 -15.87 -15.01
CA ALA A 21 -14.14 -14.48 -15.43
C ALA A 21 -15.11 -13.59 -14.63
N ASP A 22 -14.75 -12.29 -14.66
CA ASP A 22 -15.54 -11.10 -14.34
C ASP A 22 -15.86 -10.79 -12.88
N THR A 23 -15.25 -9.73 -12.34
CA THR A 23 -15.90 -8.40 -12.32
C THR A 23 -14.95 -7.33 -11.72
N SER A 24 -14.67 -6.31 -12.54
CA SER A 24 -14.19 -4.93 -12.22
C SER A 24 -12.76 -4.58 -12.61
N ALA A 25 -12.66 -3.94 -13.79
CA ALA A 25 -11.59 -3.08 -14.31
C ALA A 25 -10.17 -3.69 -14.39
N PRO A 26 -9.56 -3.77 -15.60
CA PRO A 26 -8.13 -4.05 -15.69
C PRO A 26 -7.41 -2.83 -15.12
N LEU A 27 -6.89 -2.96 -13.91
CA LEU A 27 -5.63 -2.30 -13.57
C LEU A 27 -4.70 -2.66 -14.72
N ASP A 28 -4.18 -1.66 -15.46
CA ASP A 28 -3.24 -1.89 -16.55
C ASP A 28 -2.21 -2.94 -16.08
N ASP A 29 -2.22 -4.12 -16.70
CA ASP A 29 -1.46 -5.32 -16.31
C ASP A 29 0.07 -5.15 -16.46
N THR A 30 0.55 -3.90 -16.51
CA THR A 30 1.96 -3.52 -16.63
C THR A 30 2.35 -2.37 -15.71
N GLU A 31 1.56 -2.03 -14.69
CA GLU A 31 2.05 -1.11 -13.66
C GLU A 31 3.13 -1.80 -12.83
N SER A 32 4.38 -1.34 -12.96
CA SER A 32 5.51 -1.90 -12.20
C SER A 32 5.22 -1.88 -10.69
N ILE A 33 5.76 -2.82 -9.93
CA ILE A 33 5.58 -2.86 -8.46
C ILE A 33 5.92 -1.49 -7.82
N ARG A 34 6.93 -0.78 -8.33
CA ARG A 34 7.28 0.57 -7.89
C ARG A 34 6.12 1.55 -8.09
N ALA A 35 5.54 1.59 -9.28
CA ALA A 35 4.42 2.47 -9.59
C ALA A 35 3.18 2.14 -8.74
N ALA A 36 2.93 0.86 -8.47
CA ALA A 36 1.87 0.44 -7.55
C ALA A 36 2.10 0.95 -6.10
N LEU A 37 3.34 0.86 -5.59
CA LEU A 37 3.70 1.39 -4.26
C LEU A 37 3.53 2.92 -4.20
N GLU A 38 3.96 3.65 -5.23
CA GLU A 38 3.76 5.10 -5.33
C GLU A 38 2.27 5.46 -5.38
N THR A 39 1.46 4.68 -6.09
CA THR A 39 0.00 4.87 -6.14
C THR A 39 -0.63 4.66 -4.77
N LEU A 40 -0.23 3.64 -4.02
CA LEU A 40 -0.67 3.44 -2.64
C LEU A 40 -0.31 4.63 -1.75
N GLU A 41 0.92 5.14 -1.86
CA GLU A 41 1.35 6.31 -1.08
C GLU A 41 0.47 7.53 -1.39
N ARG A 42 0.30 7.89 -2.68
CA ARG A 42 -0.55 9.00 -3.11
C ARG A 42 -1.99 8.87 -2.60
N LEU A 43 -2.56 7.66 -2.66
CA LEU A 43 -3.91 7.40 -2.18
C LEU A 43 -4.00 7.57 -0.66
N THR A 44 -3.04 7.06 0.10
CA THR A 44 -3.04 7.20 1.56
C THR A 44 -2.88 8.65 2.01
N ASP A 45 -2.04 9.45 1.34
CA ASP A 45 -1.89 10.88 1.65
C ASP A 45 -3.18 11.66 1.34
N ALA A 46 -3.80 11.42 0.17
CA ALA A 46 -5.09 12.03 -0.17
C ALA A 46 -6.21 11.63 0.81
N MET A 47 -6.21 10.38 1.29
CA MET A 47 -7.14 9.95 2.34
C MET A 47 -6.88 10.66 3.67
N LEU A 48 -5.61 10.81 4.07
CA LEU A 48 -5.26 11.51 5.31
C LEU A 48 -5.68 12.98 5.28
N GLU A 49 -5.52 13.66 4.15
CA GLU A 49 -5.97 15.04 3.96
C GLU A 49 -7.50 15.15 4.11
N ARG A 50 -8.26 14.29 3.43
CA ARG A 50 -9.73 14.25 3.55
C ARG A 50 -10.21 13.91 4.96
N LEU A 51 -9.50 13.02 5.65
CA LEU A 51 -9.81 12.61 7.01
C LEU A 51 -9.32 13.61 8.06
N HIS A 52 -8.50 14.60 7.69
CA HIS A 52 -8.03 15.64 8.61
C HIS A 52 -9.20 16.46 9.15
N ASP A 53 -10.17 16.77 8.28
CA ASP A 53 -11.41 17.44 8.66
C ASP A 53 -12.33 16.48 9.46
N PRO A 54 -12.60 16.75 10.75
CA PRO A 54 -13.50 15.92 11.56
C PRO A 54 -14.98 16.09 11.19
N SER A 55 -15.32 17.07 10.37
CA SER A 55 -16.68 17.31 9.86
C SER A 55 -16.93 16.67 8.48
N ALA A 56 -15.91 16.11 7.84
CA ALA A 56 -16.04 15.49 6.53
C ALA A 56 -17.03 14.31 6.57
N GLU A 57 -18.02 14.33 5.68
CA GLU A 57 -18.99 13.25 5.56
C GLU A 57 -18.39 12.05 4.82
N ILE A 58 -18.59 10.85 5.37
CA ILE A 58 -18.12 9.61 4.74
C ILE A 58 -19.34 8.85 4.22
N GLY A 59 -19.52 8.89 2.89
CA GLY A 59 -20.68 8.32 2.22
C GLY A 59 -21.96 9.12 2.47
N GLY A 60 -21.86 10.46 2.53
CA GLY A 60 -22.99 11.36 2.76
C GLY A 60 -23.58 11.32 4.16
N LYS A 61 -22.80 10.83 5.14
CA LYS A 61 -23.19 10.78 6.55
C LYS A 61 -22.05 11.26 7.44
N PRO A 62 -22.33 12.05 8.48
CA PRO A 62 -21.34 12.38 9.49
C PRO A 62 -20.91 11.11 10.25
N ARG A 63 -19.63 11.04 10.61
CA ARG A 63 -19.06 9.95 11.40
C ARG A 63 -18.55 10.47 12.74
N SER A 64 -18.33 9.58 13.70
CA SER A 64 -17.80 9.97 15.00
C SER A 64 -16.33 10.39 14.87
N GLN A 65 -15.88 11.29 15.76
CA GLN A 65 -14.46 11.68 15.80
C GLN A 65 -13.54 10.48 16.04
N GLU A 66 -13.99 9.47 16.79
CA GLU A 66 -13.26 8.22 17.01
C GLU A 66 -13.04 7.46 15.68
N THR A 67 -14.08 7.36 14.85
CA THR A 67 -13.95 6.75 13.51
C THR A 67 -12.95 7.49 12.63
N HIS A 68 -12.96 8.84 12.65
CA HIS A 68 -11.96 9.62 11.91
C HIS A 68 -10.54 9.38 12.45
N ARG A 69 -10.36 9.33 13.77
CA ARG A 69 -9.07 9.05 14.40
C ARG A 69 -8.55 7.66 14.01
N GLU A 70 -9.39 6.64 14.09
CA GLU A 70 -9.01 5.28 13.72
C GLU A 70 -8.71 5.17 12.22
N ALA A 71 -9.51 5.80 11.35
CA ALA A 71 -9.25 5.81 9.92
C ALA A 71 -7.89 6.48 9.59
N ARG A 72 -7.57 7.63 10.19
CA ARG A 72 -6.27 8.28 10.03
C ARG A 72 -5.12 7.40 10.53
N ARG A 73 -5.32 6.71 11.65
CA ARG A 73 -4.33 5.76 12.17
C ARG A 73 -4.07 4.65 11.16
N ARG A 74 -5.12 4.04 10.60
CA ARG A 74 -4.99 2.98 9.59
C ARG A 74 -4.29 3.46 8.31
N CYS A 75 -4.59 4.67 7.83
CA CYS A 75 -3.87 5.23 6.68
C CYS A 75 -2.36 5.38 6.96
N ARG A 76 -1.97 5.78 8.18
CA ARG A 76 -0.55 5.86 8.57
C ARG A 76 0.11 4.48 8.66
N GLU A 77 -0.61 3.49 9.18
CA GLU A 77 -0.13 2.09 9.24
C GLU A 77 0.11 1.54 7.83
N ILE A 78 -0.85 1.70 6.91
CA ILE A 78 -0.71 1.29 5.50
C ILE A 78 0.51 1.97 4.87
N ARG A 79 0.68 3.28 5.07
CA ARG A 79 1.83 4.00 4.52
C ARG A 79 3.15 3.45 5.07
N ALA A 80 3.24 3.17 6.37
CA ALA A 80 4.43 2.59 6.97
C ALA A 80 4.75 1.20 6.38
N GLU A 81 3.74 0.35 6.18
CA GLU A 81 3.90 -0.96 5.54
C GLU A 81 4.32 -0.84 4.07
N THR A 82 3.73 0.09 3.31
CA THR A 82 4.14 0.39 1.92
C THR A 82 5.60 0.84 1.85
N SER A 83 6.05 1.70 2.78
CA SER A 83 7.45 2.10 2.86
C SER A 83 8.37 0.93 3.21
N GLN A 84 7.95 0.02 4.10
CA GLN A 84 8.71 -1.20 4.42
C GLN A 84 8.84 -2.13 3.21
N LEU A 85 7.78 -2.27 2.40
CA LEU A 85 7.83 -3.02 1.15
C LEU A 85 8.79 -2.37 0.15
N GLY A 86 8.75 -1.04 0.01
CA GLY A 86 9.71 -0.30 -0.82
C GLY A 86 11.16 -0.55 -0.39
N LEU A 87 11.42 -0.45 0.91
CA LEU A 87 12.73 -0.71 1.50
C LEU A 87 13.20 -2.16 1.24
N LEU A 88 12.31 -3.14 1.40
CA LEU A 88 12.62 -4.55 1.19
C LEU A 88 12.95 -4.86 -0.27
N LEU A 89 12.18 -4.31 -1.21
CA LEU A 89 12.26 -4.65 -2.63
C LEU A 89 13.34 -3.87 -3.38
N TYR A 90 13.61 -2.63 -2.98
CA TYR A 90 14.47 -1.70 -3.73
C TYR A 90 15.59 -1.09 -2.88
N GLY A 91 15.64 -1.39 -1.58
CA GLY A 91 16.62 -0.81 -0.66
C GLY A 91 16.28 0.63 -0.23
N PRO A 92 17.20 1.30 0.49
CA PRO A 92 16.97 2.63 1.05
C PRO A 92 16.72 3.72 0.00
N GLU A 93 17.13 3.49 -1.25
CA GLU A 93 16.89 4.41 -2.37
C GLU A 93 15.39 4.56 -2.72
N ALA A 94 14.54 3.62 -2.29
CA ALA A 94 13.09 3.69 -2.50
C ALA A 94 12.31 4.21 -1.29
N THR A 95 12.99 4.49 -0.17
CA THR A 95 12.32 5.15 0.96
C THR A 95 12.20 6.64 0.67
N ILE A 96 10.97 7.15 0.57
CA ILE A 96 10.74 8.59 0.60
C ILE A 96 11.18 9.10 1.97
N PRO A 97 12.10 10.08 2.04
CA PRO A 97 12.56 10.61 3.31
C PRO A 97 11.38 11.18 4.08
N TYR A 98 11.10 10.59 5.26
CA TYR A 98 10.17 11.14 6.21
C TYR A 98 10.65 12.53 6.64
N ARG A 99 9.90 13.58 6.26
CA ARG A 99 10.10 14.95 6.75
C ARG A 99 9.00 15.31 7.75
N PRO A 100 9.24 15.13 9.06
CA PRO A 100 8.39 15.71 10.07
C PRO A 100 8.74 17.20 10.19
N GLY A 101 8.08 18.08 9.43
CA GLY A 101 8.39 19.52 9.61
C GLY A 101 8.06 20.50 8.51
N ASP A 102 7.30 20.16 7.45
CA ASP A 102 6.73 21.21 6.58
C ASP A 102 5.52 21.91 7.26
N SER A 103 5.61 22.08 8.58
CA SER A 103 4.84 23.03 9.36
C SER A 103 5.38 24.42 9.03
N SER A 104 4.62 25.14 8.20
CA SER A 104 4.49 26.60 8.18
C SER A 104 5.72 27.36 8.69
N GLU A 105 6.52 27.80 7.74
CA GLU A 105 7.24 29.07 7.80
C GLU A 105 6.22 30.14 8.24
N TRP A 106 6.18 30.44 9.54
CA TRP A 106 5.42 31.56 10.06
C TRP A 106 6.08 32.83 9.51
N PRO A 107 5.32 33.79 8.95
CA PRO A 107 5.93 35.05 8.52
C PRO A 107 6.49 35.75 9.76
N GLU A 108 7.79 36.06 9.73
CA GLU A 108 8.40 37.01 10.65
C GLU A 108 7.58 38.29 10.61
N ILE A 109 6.96 38.63 11.74
CA ILE A 109 6.38 39.95 11.97
C ILE A 109 7.50 40.77 12.59
N ASP A 110 8.10 41.67 11.80
CA ASP A 110 9.00 42.70 12.30
C ASP A 110 8.23 43.68 13.22
N GLU A 111 8.76 43.91 14.43
CA GLU A 111 8.37 45.01 15.34
C GLU A 111 9.10 46.32 15.00
#